data_AF-A0AB34R3N0-F1
#
_entry.id   AF-A0AB34R3N0-F1
#
_cell.length_a   1.000
_cell.length_b   1.000
_cell.length_c   1.000
_cell.angle_alpha   90.00
_cell.angle_beta   90.00
_cell.angle_gamma   90.00
#
_symmetry.space_group_name_H-M   'P 1'
#
loop_
_entity.id
_entity.type
_entity.pdbx_description
1 polymer ?
#
loop_
_entity_poly.entity_id
_entity_poly.type
_entity_poly.pdbx_seq_one_letter_code
_entity_poly.pdbx_strand_id
1 'polypeptide(L)'
;MGVVLRKARVQAGISQERLAEMLSRSRSCISKIENDMKVLDVPTYVRWMEATNAKEAMIATLCGIDPLAVTQQITAIMALFGG
;
A
#
# COMPACT_ATOMS: atom_id res chain seq x y z
N MET A 1 -10.01 0.13 4.35
CA MET A 1 -8.69 0.52 3.78
C MET A 1 -7.54 0.04 4.66
N GLY A 2 -7.76 -0.13 5.97
CA GLY A 2 -6.77 -0.60 6.93
C GLY A 2 -6.10 -1.92 6.57
N VAL A 3 -6.84 -2.87 5.98
CA VAL A 3 -6.28 -4.15 5.48
C VAL A 3 -5.19 -3.95 4.41
N VAL A 4 -5.40 -3.02 3.46
CA VAL A 4 -4.42 -2.72 2.40
C VAL A 4 -3.15 -2.12 2.99
N LEU A 5 -3.30 -1.17 3.92
CA LEU A 5 -2.19 -0.50 4.59
C LEU A 5 -1.37 -1.45 5.47
N ARG A 6 -2.07 -2.35 6.17
CA ARG A 6 -1.44 -3.43 6.95
C ARG A 6 -0.68 -4.38 6.05
N LYS A 7 -1.25 -4.76 4.90
CA LYS A 7 -0.57 -5.62 3.92
C LYS A 7 0.69 -4.96 3.37
N ALA A 8 0.62 -3.68 3.00
CA ALA A 8 1.79 -2.90 2.55
C ALA A 8 2.89 -2.87 3.64
N ARG A 9 2.53 -2.62 4.90
CA ARG A 9 3.48 -2.64 6.02
C ARG A 9 4.14 -4.01 6.21
N VAL A 10 3.36 -5.08 6.18
CA VAL A 10 3.87 -6.45 6.35
C VAL A 10 4.78 -6.86 5.19
N GLN A 11 4.43 -6.49 3.96
CA GLN A 11 5.28 -6.72 2.78
C GLN A 11 6.60 -5.94 2.84
N ALA A 12 6.58 -4.75 3.43
CA ALA A 12 7.79 -3.97 3.72
C ALA A 12 8.64 -4.55 4.87
N GLY A 13 8.15 -5.56 5.60
CA GLY A 13 8.89 -6.23 6.67
C GLY A 13 9.06 -5.40 7.95
N ILE A 14 8.25 -4.36 8.16
CA ILE A 14 8.39 -3.44 9.32
C ILE A 14 7.26 -3.61 10.36
N SER A 15 7.58 -3.37 11.64
CA SER A 15 6.60 -3.39 12.73
C SER A 15 5.70 -2.14 12.74
N GLN A 16 4.61 -2.17 13.52
CA GLN A 16 3.77 -0.99 13.70
C GLN A 16 4.52 0.13 14.43
N GLU A 17 5.40 -0.22 15.37
CA GLU A 17 6.30 0.69 16.08
C GLU A 17 7.26 1.38 15.10
N ARG A 18 7.90 0.61 14.21
CA ARG A 18 8.82 1.18 13.22
C ARG A 18 8.12 2.13 12.25
N LEU A 19 6.93 1.76 11.79
CA LEU A 19 6.14 2.63 10.92
C LEU A 19 5.67 3.90 11.65
N ALA A 20 5.30 3.78 12.93
CA ALA A 20 4.94 4.92 13.77
C ALA A 20 6.10 5.93 13.87
N GLU A 21 7.33 5.48 14.08
CA GLU A 21 8.53 6.33 14.05
C GLU A 21 8.69 7.05 12.70
N MET A 22 8.58 6.31 11.59
CA MET A 22 8.74 6.86 10.24
C MET A 22 7.69 7.91 9.89
N LEU A 23 6.48 7.79 10.43
CA LEU A 23 5.37 8.71 10.17
C LEU A 23 5.20 9.80 11.24
N SER A 24 6.05 9.82 12.27
CA SER A 24 5.90 10.68 13.45
C SER A 24 4.50 10.57 14.07
N ARG A 25 4.03 9.34 14.26
CA ARG A 25 2.72 9.00 14.86
C ARG A 25 2.92 8.04 16.04
N SER A 26 1.91 7.89 16.89
CA SER A 26 1.93 6.82 17.89
C SER A 26 1.65 5.45 17.24
N ARG A 27 2.18 4.37 17.81
CA ARG A 27 1.84 3.01 17.40
C ARG A 27 0.33 2.71 17.51
N SER A 28 -0.33 3.29 18.51
CA SER A 28 -1.80 3.18 18.65
C SER A 28 -2.55 3.85 17.49
N CYS A 29 -2.02 4.92 16.91
CA CYS A 29 -2.57 5.55 15.71
C CYS A 29 -2.47 4.59 14.51
N ILE A 30 -1.30 3.96 14.31
CA ILE A 30 -1.09 2.94 13.27
C ILE A 30 -2.09 1.79 13.42
N SER A 31 -2.22 1.24 14.63
CA SER A 31 -3.18 0.16 14.89
C SER A 31 -4.63 0.58 14.61
N LYS A 32 -5.05 1.78 15.01
CA LYS A 32 -6.40 2.28 14.73
C LYS A 32 -6.66 2.42 13.22
N ILE A 33 -5.68 2.91 12.46
CA ILE A 33 -5.79 3.03 11.00
C ILE A 33 -5.86 1.64 10.34
N GLU A 34 -5.01 0.70 10.73
CA GLU A 34 -4.98 -0.66 10.18
C GLU A 34 -6.26 -1.46 10.46
N ASN A 35 -6.99 -1.13 11.53
CA ASN A 35 -8.25 -1.76 11.89
C ASN A 35 -9.48 -0.90 11.54
N ASP A 36 -9.32 0.09 10.65
CA ASP A 36 -10.41 0.98 10.19
C ASP A 36 -11.15 1.72 11.34
N MET A 37 -10.50 1.89 12.49
CA MET A 37 -11.00 2.64 13.67
C MET A 37 -10.62 4.12 13.65
N LYS A 38 -9.82 4.57 12.67
CA LYS A 38 -9.45 5.98 12.48
C LYS A 38 -9.35 6.27 10.98
N VAL A 39 -10.00 7.35 10.56
CA VAL A 39 -9.93 7.86 9.19
C VAL A 39 -8.49 8.28 8.87
N LEU A 40 -8.01 7.87 7.70
CA LEU A 40 -6.72 8.23 7.17
C LEU A 40 -6.86 9.43 6.22
N ASP A 41 -6.11 10.49 6.47
CA ASP A 41 -5.99 11.62 5.54
C ASP A 41 -5.02 11.32 4.38
N VAL A 42 -5.23 11.99 3.25
CA VAL A 42 -4.43 11.77 2.03
C VAL A 42 -2.93 12.01 2.24
N PRO A 43 -2.47 13.09 2.92
CA PRO A 43 -1.04 13.27 3.18
C PRO A 43 -0.40 12.14 4.00
N THR A 44 -1.12 11.61 4.98
CA THR A 44 -0.66 10.46 5.77
C THR A 44 -0.67 9.19 4.91
N TYR A 45 -1.67 9.02 4.04
CA TYR A 45 -1.71 7.92 3.07
C TYR A 45 -0.48 7.92 2.16
N VAL A 46 -0.16 9.05 1.53
CA VAL A 46 1.01 9.17 0.66
C VAL A 46 2.27 8.75 1.43
N ARG A 47 2.56 9.40 2.58
CA ARG A 47 3.75 9.08 3.39
C ARG A 47 3.81 7.62 3.84
N TRP A 48 2.67 6.99 4.11
CA TRP A 48 2.59 5.57 4.44
C TRP A 48 3.06 4.70 3.27
N MET A 49 2.60 5.00 2.06
CA MET A 49 2.95 4.25 0.86
C MET A 49 4.42 4.46 0.49
N GLU A 50 5.00 5.64 0.77
CA GLU A 50 6.44 5.87 0.62
C GLU A 50 7.25 5.05 1.65
N ALA A 51 6.86 5.10 2.93
CA ALA A 51 7.52 4.38 4.02
C ALA A 51 7.50 2.86 3.84
N THR A 52 6.52 2.33 3.11
CA THR A 52 6.35 0.90 2.84
C THR A 52 6.82 0.49 1.45
N ASN A 53 7.45 1.40 0.69
CA ASN A 53 7.87 1.19 -0.69
C ASN A 53 6.74 0.64 -1.59
N ALA A 54 5.51 1.10 -1.35
CA ALA A 54 4.30 0.62 -1.99
C ALA A 54 3.68 1.67 -2.94
N LYS A 55 4.47 2.63 -3.43
CA LYS A 55 3.98 3.72 -4.31
C LYS A 55 3.27 3.19 -5.57
N GLU A 56 3.71 2.07 -6.13
CA GLU A 56 3.03 1.45 -7.29
C GLU A 56 1.61 0.97 -6.94
N ALA A 57 1.42 0.37 -5.77
CA ALA A 57 0.10 -0.04 -5.29
C ALA A 57 -0.80 1.17 -4.98
N MET A 58 -0.21 2.28 -4.54
CA MET A 58 -0.90 3.56 -4.35
C MET A 58 -1.41 4.12 -5.68
N ILE A 59 -0.57 4.16 -6.72
CA ILE A 59 -0.94 4.64 -8.05
C ILE A 59 -2.07 3.78 -8.63
N ALA A 60 -1.95 2.45 -8.54
CA ALA A 60 -2.99 1.54 -9.01
C ALA A 60 -4.34 1.79 -8.31
N THR A 61 -4.30 2.00 -6.98
CA THR A 61 -5.51 2.29 -6.18
C THR A 61 -6.13 3.65 -6.54
N LEU A 62 -5.32 4.70 -6.70
CA LEU A 62 -5.79 6.06 -6.98
C LEU A 62 -6.29 6.24 -8.43
N CYS A 63 -5.66 5.56 -9.39
CA CYS A 63 -6.05 5.61 -10.80
C CYS A 63 -7.20 4.64 -11.14
N GLY A 64 -7.69 3.86 -10.18
CA GLY A 64 -8.73 2.85 -10.43
C GLY A 64 -8.27 1.73 -11.36
N ILE A 65 -6.97 1.45 -11.38
CA ILE A 65 -6.39 0.41 -12.25
C ILE A 65 -6.75 -0.95 -11.65
N ASP A 66 -7.56 -1.71 -12.38
CA ASP A 66 -7.90 -3.09 -12.02
C ASP A 66 -6.63 -3.96 -12.10
N PRO A 67 -6.19 -4.57 -10.97
CA PRO A 67 -5.03 -5.46 -10.96
C PRO A 67 -5.16 -6.64 -11.96
N LEU A 68 -6.40 -7.08 -12.24
CA LEU A 68 -6.65 -8.14 -13.21
C LEU A 68 -6.34 -7.67 -14.63
N ALA A 69 -6.72 -6.43 -14.98
CA ALA A 69 -6.43 -5.85 -16.29
C ALA A 69 -4.91 -5.70 -16.51
N VAL A 70 -4.16 -5.30 -15.48
CA VAL A 70 -2.69 -5.22 -15.56
C VAL A 70 -2.06 -6.60 -15.76
N THR A 71 -2.54 -7.60 -15.02
CA THR A 71 -2.03 -8.98 -15.13
C THR A 71 -2.28 -9.53 -16.53
N GLN A 72 -3.47 -9.31 -17.09
CA GLN A 72 -3.81 -9.70 -18.46
C GLN A 72 -2.92 -9.03 -19.50
N GLN A 73 -2.66 -7.73 -19.36
CA GLN A 73 -1.75 -7.00 -20.26
C GLN A 73 -0.31 -7.52 -20.16
N ILE A 74 0.19 -7.80 -18.96
CA ILE A 74 1.52 -8.40 -18.76
C ILE A 74 1.58 -9.78 -19.42
N THR A 75 0.56 -10.63 -19.24
CA THR A 75 0.50 -11.95 -19.88
C THR A 75 0.48 -11.83 -21.41
N ALA A 76 -0.28 -10.88 -21.97
CA ALA A 76 -0.33 -10.63 -23.40
C ALA A 76 1.03 -10.17 -23.95
N ILE A 77 1.71 -9.28 -23.22
CA ILE A 77 3.08 -8.83 -23.56
C ILE A 77 4.06 -10.00 -23.49
N MET A 78 4.01 -10.84 -22.45
CA MET A 78 4.85 -12.03 -22.33
C MET A 78 4.64 -13.00 -23.50
N ALA A 79 3.38 -13.20 -23.93
CA ALA A 79 3.06 -14.04 -25.08
C ALA A 79 3.60 -13.46 -26.41
N LEU A 80 3.63 -12.13 -26.55
CA LEU A 80 4.18 -11.45 -27.73
C LEU A 80 5.72 -11.59 -27.84
N PHE A 81 6.42 -11.71 -26.72
CA PHE A 81 7.89 -11.75 -26.68
C PHE A 81 8.50 -13.14 -26.43
N GLY A 82 7.68 -14.20 -26.34
CA GLY A 82 8.22 -15.57 -26.23
C GLY A 82 7.27 -16.59 -25.59
N GLY A 83 6.07 -16.73 -26.15
CA GLY A 83 5.40 -18.03 -26.21
C GLY A 83 6.02 -18.93 -27.27
#